data_AF-W2TTV7-F1
#
_entry.id   AF-W2TTV7-F1
#
_cell.length_a   1.000
_cell.length_b   1.000
_cell.length_c   1.000
_cell.angle_alpha   90.00
_cell.angle_beta   90.00
_cell.angle_gamma   90.00
#
_symmetry.space_group_name_H-M   'P 1'
#
loop_
_entity.id
_entity.type
_entity.pdbx_description
1 polymer ?
#
loop_
_entity_poly.entity_id
_entity_poly.type
_entity_poly.pdbx_seq_one_letter_code
_entity_poly.pdbx_strand_id
1 'polypeptide(L)'
;MKSQYHIIHRDVKPSNILLNRKGEVKLCDFGICGYLQDSVAQTQDAGCRPYMAPERLIAFSKGYDIRSDVWSLGISMVEVANFAFPYPGFTSAPLFAQLDLVVHGDAPMVNNPLYSTRTKNFIHYCLTKDLKHRPTFADLANTPFYQYYNSMEDLSELVGAYVAEILGKIESL
;
A
#
# COMPACT_ATOMS: atom_id res chain seq x y z
N MET A 1 -11.31 -7.61 -11.40
CA MET A 1 -12.20 -7.36 -10.24
C MET A 1 -12.24 -5.89 -9.83
N LYS A 2 -11.12 -5.20 -9.55
CA LYS A 2 -11.12 -3.74 -9.23
C LYS A 2 -11.54 -2.82 -10.41
N SER A 3 -11.14 -3.15 -11.64
CA SER A 3 -11.52 -2.39 -12.85
C SER A 3 -12.98 -2.58 -13.28
N GLN A 4 -13.66 -3.61 -12.77
CA GLN A 4 -15.00 -3.99 -13.22
C GLN A 4 -16.12 -3.45 -12.31
N TYR A 5 -15.79 -3.02 -11.08
CA TYR A 5 -16.78 -2.57 -10.09
C TYR A 5 -16.55 -1.16 -9.53
N HIS A 6 -15.52 -0.42 -9.98
CA HIS A 6 -15.21 0.93 -9.47
C HIS A 6 -15.19 0.99 -7.93
N ILE A 7 -14.61 -0.03 -7.28
CA ILE A 7 -14.52 -0.16 -5.82
C ILE A 7 -13.10 0.22 -5.37
N ILE A 8 -13.05 1.11 -4.37
CA ILE A 8 -11.83 1.47 -3.63
C ILE A 8 -11.83 0.83 -2.25
N HIS A 9 -10.67 0.30 -1.84
CA HIS A 9 -10.52 -0.40 -0.57
C HIS A 9 -10.50 0.56 0.62
N ARG A 10 -9.78 1.68 0.49
CA ARG A 10 -9.58 2.73 1.51
C ARG A 10 -8.82 2.30 2.77
N ASP A 11 -8.55 1.01 2.96
CA ASP A 11 -7.81 0.45 4.10
C ASP A 11 -6.70 -0.54 3.72
N VAL A 12 -5.91 -0.24 2.69
CA VAL A 12 -4.76 -1.09 2.33
C VAL A 12 -3.66 -0.91 3.37
N LYS A 13 -3.35 -1.96 4.13
CA LYS A 13 -2.31 -1.99 5.18
C LYS A 13 -1.87 -3.43 5.43
N PRO A 14 -0.70 -3.69 6.06
CA PRO A 14 -0.20 -5.04 6.26
C PRO A 14 -1.19 -5.99 6.96
N SER A 15 -1.92 -5.54 7.98
CA SER A 15 -2.89 -6.38 8.69
C SER A 15 -4.11 -6.79 7.86
N ASN A 16 -4.36 -6.16 6.71
CA ASN A 16 -5.42 -6.52 5.78
C ASN A 16 -4.91 -7.36 4.58
N ILE A 17 -3.62 -7.74 4.56
CA ILE A 17 -3.02 -8.59 3.54
C ILE A 17 -2.76 -9.97 4.14
N LEU A 18 -3.57 -10.94 3.75
CA LEU A 18 -3.50 -12.30 4.26
C LEU A 18 -2.63 -13.17 3.36
N LEU A 19 -1.81 -14.02 3.99
CA LEU A 19 -1.01 -15.05 3.33
C LEU A 19 -1.33 -16.41 3.95
N ASN A 20 -1.18 -17.49 3.18
CA ASN A 20 -1.34 -18.85 3.70
C ASN A 20 -0.17 -19.77 3.29
N ARG A 21 -0.13 -20.97 3.88
CA ARG A 21 0.90 -22.00 3.61
C ARG A 21 0.88 -22.52 2.16
N LYS A 22 -0.12 -22.17 1.35
CA LYS A 22 -0.19 -22.47 -0.10
C LYS A 22 0.39 -21.35 -0.97
N GLY A 23 0.87 -20.26 -0.37
CA GLY A 23 1.39 -19.10 -1.07
C GLY A 23 0.34 -18.15 -1.63
N GLU A 24 -0.95 -18.35 -1.29
CA GLU A 24 -1.99 -17.44 -1.74
C GLU A 24 -1.92 -16.13 -0.96
N VAL A 25 -2.00 -15.01 -1.68
CA VAL A 25 -2.07 -13.66 -1.09
C VAL A 25 -3.43 -13.04 -1.41
N LYS A 26 -4.15 -12.61 -0.37
CA LYS A 26 -5.51 -12.05 -0.52
C LYS A 26 -5.68 -10.80 0.35
N LEU A 27 -6.35 -9.80 -0.20
CA LEU A 27 -6.78 -8.63 0.57
C LEU A 27 -8.07 -8.97 1.32
N CYS A 28 -8.18 -8.56 2.58
CA CYS A 28 -9.37 -8.73 3.41
C CYS A 28 -9.86 -7.39 3.97
N ASP A 29 -10.98 -7.43 4.70
CA ASP A 29 -11.61 -6.27 5.34
C ASP A 29 -12.06 -5.15 4.38
N PHE A 30 -13.10 -5.46 3.62
CA PHE A 30 -13.78 -4.53 2.73
C PHE A 30 -14.81 -3.65 3.47
N GLY A 31 -14.80 -3.61 4.81
CA GLY A 31 -15.85 -3.01 5.65
C GLY A 31 -16.04 -1.50 5.46
N ILE A 32 -15.04 -0.81 4.91
CA ILE A 32 -15.11 0.62 4.57
C ILE A 32 -14.98 0.91 3.07
N CYS A 33 -15.14 -0.12 2.24
CA CYS A 33 -15.12 0.05 0.79
C CYS A 33 -16.24 0.98 0.35
N GLY A 34 -15.93 1.83 -0.62
CA GLY A 34 -16.91 2.74 -1.21
C GLY A 34 -17.00 2.55 -2.71
N TYR A 35 -18.22 2.70 -3.24
CA TYR A 35 -18.42 2.89 -4.68
C TYR A 35 -17.89 4.26 -5.08
N LEU A 36 -17.18 4.32 -6.20
CA LEU A 36 -16.84 5.59 -6.83
C LEU A 36 -18.08 6.11 -7.60
N GLN A 37 -18.45 7.37 -7.37
CA GLN A 37 -19.37 8.10 -8.26
C GLN A 37 -18.51 8.96 -9.18
N ASP A 38 -18.61 8.77 -10.50
CA ASP A 38 -17.74 9.44 -11.48
C ASP A 38 -16.24 9.24 -11.25
N SER A 39 -15.84 8.04 -10.80
CA SER A 39 -14.45 7.69 -10.43
C SER A 39 -13.91 8.42 -9.19
N VAL A 40 -14.77 9.07 -8.39
CA VAL A 40 -14.38 9.86 -7.22
C VAL A 40 -15.19 9.45 -5.99
N ALA A 41 -14.52 9.41 -4.84
CA ALA A 41 -15.14 9.21 -3.53
C ALA A 41 -15.16 10.48 -2.67
N GLN A 42 -16.23 10.66 -1.88
CA GLN A 42 -16.50 11.90 -1.12
C GLN A 42 -16.38 11.77 0.41
N THR A 43 -16.32 10.56 0.98
CA THR A 43 -16.25 10.38 2.46
C THR A 43 -14.81 10.55 2.97
N GLN A 44 -14.55 11.58 3.78
CA GLN A 44 -13.19 11.88 4.28
C GLN A 44 -12.77 11.01 5.49
N ASP A 45 -13.71 10.62 6.37
CA ASP A 45 -13.41 9.97 7.65
C ASP A 45 -13.13 8.45 7.60
N ALA A 46 -13.23 7.82 6.43
CA ALA A 46 -13.04 6.36 6.31
C ALA A 46 -11.54 5.97 6.22
N GLY A 47 -11.08 4.99 6.98
CA GLY A 47 -9.76 4.33 6.78
C GLY A 47 -8.68 4.64 7.82
N CYS A 48 -7.61 3.84 7.79
CA CYS A 48 -6.48 3.97 8.71
C CYS A 48 -5.60 5.19 8.36
N ARG A 49 -5.68 6.25 9.17
CA ARG A 49 -4.97 7.54 8.95
C ARG A 49 -3.46 7.41 8.62
N PRO A 50 -2.66 6.53 9.25
CA PRO A 50 -1.23 6.41 8.95
C PRO A 50 -0.92 5.99 7.51
N TYR A 51 -1.81 5.26 6.85
CA TYR A 51 -1.63 4.78 5.47
C TYR A 51 -2.34 5.67 4.45
N MET A 52 -2.97 6.76 4.91
CA MET A 52 -3.81 7.62 4.10
C MET A 52 -2.97 8.51 3.18
N ALA A 53 -3.40 8.63 1.92
CA ALA A 53 -2.70 9.43 0.93
C ALA A 53 -2.82 10.95 1.19
N PRO A 54 -1.84 11.78 0.75
CA PRO A 54 -1.83 13.23 1.02
C PRO A 54 -3.13 13.96 0.64
N GLU A 55 -3.70 13.62 -0.51
CA GLU A 55 -4.94 14.23 -1.01
C GLU A 55 -6.18 13.91 -0.16
N ARG A 56 -6.12 12.83 0.63
CA ARG A 56 -7.22 12.44 1.54
C ARG A 56 -7.14 13.15 2.88
N LEU A 57 -5.97 13.69 3.23
CA LEU A 57 -5.74 14.42 4.47
C LEU A 57 -6.01 15.93 4.33
N ILE A 58 -5.94 16.47 3.12
CA ILE A 58 -6.26 17.88 2.85
C ILE A 58 -7.78 18.07 2.75
N ALA A 59 -8.36 18.84 3.68
CA ALA A 59 -9.73 19.32 3.56
C ALA A 59 -9.87 20.10 2.23
N PHE A 60 -10.97 19.88 1.49
CA PHE A 60 -11.26 20.47 0.15
C PHE A 60 -10.60 19.81 -1.06
N SER A 61 -10.05 18.58 -0.96
CA SER A 61 -9.68 17.85 -2.17
C SER A 61 -10.92 17.60 -3.05
N LYS A 62 -10.76 17.61 -4.37
CA LYS A 62 -11.83 17.36 -5.37
C LYS A 62 -12.31 15.90 -5.37
N GLY A 63 -12.19 15.23 -4.22
CA GLY A 63 -12.31 13.81 -3.98
C GLY A 63 -11.07 13.01 -4.39
N TYR A 64 -11.13 11.71 -4.13
CA TYR A 64 -10.03 10.76 -4.30
C TYR A 64 -10.46 9.52 -5.07
N ASP A 65 -9.51 8.79 -5.65
CA ASP A 65 -9.77 7.61 -6.47
C ASP A 65 -8.89 6.42 -6.07
N ILE A 66 -8.84 5.40 -6.93
CA ILE A 66 -8.09 4.17 -6.70
C ILE A 66 -6.58 4.37 -6.51
N ARG A 67 -6.01 5.51 -6.94
CA ARG A 67 -4.60 5.85 -6.70
C ARG A 67 -4.33 6.21 -5.23
N SER A 68 -5.35 6.47 -4.42
CA SER A 68 -5.14 6.55 -2.97
C SER A 68 -4.78 5.19 -2.37
N ASP A 69 -5.37 4.08 -2.86
CA ASP A 69 -4.97 2.72 -2.44
C ASP A 69 -3.53 2.39 -2.91
N VAL A 70 -3.07 2.99 -4.03
CA VAL A 70 -1.69 2.85 -4.51
C VAL A 70 -0.70 3.47 -3.52
N TRP A 71 -1.00 4.64 -2.96
CA TRP A 71 -0.19 5.24 -1.90
C TRP A 71 -0.13 4.33 -0.65
N SER A 72 -1.30 3.85 -0.21
CA SER A 72 -1.41 2.97 0.96
C SER A 72 -0.62 1.65 0.77
N LEU A 73 -0.60 1.10 -0.45
CA LEU A 73 0.27 -0.01 -0.83
C LEU A 73 1.76 0.37 -0.68
N GLY A 74 2.16 1.55 -1.18
CA GLY A 74 3.52 2.06 -1.04
C GLY A 74 3.98 2.15 0.42
N ILE A 75 3.16 2.73 1.30
CA ILE A 75 3.46 2.83 2.74
C ILE A 75 3.59 1.44 3.36
N SER A 76 2.68 0.51 3.02
CA SER A 76 2.72 -0.88 3.50
C SER A 76 4.02 -1.58 3.09
N MET A 77 4.47 -1.38 1.85
CA MET A 77 5.72 -1.97 1.36
C MET A 77 6.96 -1.35 2.01
N VAL A 78 6.96 -0.04 2.30
CA VAL A 78 8.05 0.59 3.06
C VAL A 78 8.12 0.01 4.47
N GLU A 79 6.98 -0.13 5.15
CA GLU A 79 6.92 -0.67 6.51
C GLU A 79 7.48 -2.09 6.57
N VAL A 80 7.07 -2.96 5.64
CA VAL A 80 7.60 -4.33 5.55
C VAL A 80 9.09 -4.33 5.21
N ALA A 81 9.54 -3.47 4.28
CA ALA A 81 10.93 -3.41 3.85
C ALA A 81 11.89 -2.91 4.94
N ASN A 82 11.40 -2.06 5.83
CA ASN A 82 12.18 -1.46 6.91
C ASN A 82 11.94 -2.12 8.28
N PHE A 83 11.00 -3.07 8.37
CA PHE A 83 10.49 -3.64 9.63
C PHE A 83 9.95 -2.59 10.62
N ALA A 84 9.62 -1.39 10.13
CA ALA A 84 9.17 -0.26 10.93
C ALA A 84 8.34 0.70 10.08
N PHE A 85 7.27 1.22 10.66
CA PHE A 85 6.41 2.21 10.02
C PHE A 85 7.22 3.49 9.68
N PRO A 86 7.08 4.06 8.47
CA PRO A 86 7.97 5.14 7.98
C PRO A 86 7.86 6.47 8.72
N TYR A 87 6.81 6.72 9.49
CA TYR A 87 6.64 7.94 10.26
C TYR A 87 6.61 7.64 11.77
N PRO A 88 7.76 7.64 12.46
CA PRO A 88 7.83 7.40 13.90
C PRO A 88 6.94 8.38 14.68
N GLY A 89 6.17 7.86 15.64
CA GLY A 89 5.30 8.67 16.50
C GLY A 89 4.09 9.30 15.79
N PHE A 90 3.77 8.90 14.55
CA PHE A 90 2.68 9.48 13.76
C PHE A 90 1.34 9.52 14.52
N THR A 91 0.89 8.39 15.06
CA THR A 91 -0.40 8.28 15.75
C THR A 91 -0.50 9.15 17.01
N SER A 92 0.63 9.38 17.68
CA SER A 92 0.70 10.25 18.87
C SER A 92 0.88 11.73 18.53
N ALA A 93 1.26 12.07 17.29
CA ALA A 93 1.49 13.45 16.87
C ALA A 93 0.15 14.20 16.71
N PRO A 94 0.10 15.51 16.99
CA PRO A 94 -1.06 16.34 16.67
C PRO A 94 -1.38 16.29 15.16
N LEU A 95 -2.66 16.47 14.80
CA LEU A 95 -3.12 16.39 13.40
C LEU A 95 -2.30 17.29 12.46
N PHE A 96 -1.97 18.51 12.88
CA PHE A 96 -1.17 19.43 12.06
C PHE A 96 0.23 18.87 11.76
N ALA A 97 0.88 18.19 12.71
CA ALA A 97 2.17 17.56 12.49
C ALA A 97 2.06 16.32 11.58
N GLN A 98 0.97 15.55 11.71
CA GLN A 98 0.69 14.44 10.79
C GLN A 98 0.50 14.93 9.35
N LEU A 99 -0.24 16.04 9.19
CA LEU A 99 -0.44 16.71 7.89
C LEU A 99 0.89 17.19 7.33
N ASP A 100 1.69 17.88 8.14
CA ASP A 100 2.98 18.40 7.70
C ASP A 100 3.91 17.28 7.21
N LEU A 101 4.02 16.18 7.95
CA LEU A 101 4.83 15.01 7.56
C LEU A 101 4.41 14.41 6.22
N VAL A 102 3.11 14.20 6.01
CA VAL A 102 2.62 13.47 4.83
C VAL A 102 2.43 14.39 3.63
N VAL A 103 1.92 15.61 3.84
CA VAL A 103 1.56 16.57 2.79
C VAL A 103 2.74 17.45 2.40
N HIS A 104 3.56 17.90 3.36
CA HIS A 104 4.65 18.84 3.11
C HIS A 104 6.04 18.19 3.18
N GLY A 105 6.22 17.16 3.99
CA GLY A 105 7.47 16.40 4.11
C GLY A 105 7.80 15.51 2.91
N ASP A 106 8.98 14.92 2.89
CA ASP A 106 9.38 14.00 1.84
C ASP A 106 8.60 12.68 1.90
N ALA A 107 8.36 12.08 0.73
CA ALA A 107 7.81 10.74 0.67
C ALA A 107 8.85 9.74 1.21
N PRO A 108 8.42 8.69 1.95
CA PRO A 108 9.36 7.78 2.57
C PRO A 108 10.07 6.92 1.52
N MET A 109 11.36 6.68 1.74
CA MET A 109 12.21 5.94 0.80
C MET A 109 12.70 4.62 1.39
N VAL A 110 12.67 3.56 0.58
CA VAL A 110 13.40 2.32 0.87
C VAL A 110 14.84 2.43 0.41
N ASN A 111 15.76 2.56 1.37
CA ASN A 111 17.21 2.60 1.11
C ASN A 111 17.93 1.28 1.47
N ASN A 112 17.21 0.29 1.99
CA ASN A 112 17.78 -0.99 2.41
C ASN A 112 18.48 -1.70 1.23
N PRO A 113 19.79 -2.00 1.32
CA PRO A 113 20.58 -2.57 0.23
C PRO A 113 20.15 -3.99 -0.16
N LEU A 114 19.39 -4.69 0.70
CA LEU A 114 18.84 -6.03 0.41
C LEU A 114 17.84 -6.01 -0.75
N TYR A 115 17.20 -4.86 -1.02
CA TYR A 115 16.22 -4.74 -2.10
C TYR A 115 16.85 -4.24 -3.39
N SER A 116 16.48 -4.91 -4.49
CA SER A 116 16.88 -4.52 -5.84
C SER A 116 16.38 -3.10 -6.18
N THR A 117 17.09 -2.40 -7.07
CA THR A 117 16.65 -1.10 -7.61
C THR A 117 15.25 -1.18 -8.21
N ARG A 118 14.93 -2.29 -8.88
CA ARG A 118 13.59 -2.57 -9.42
C ARG A 118 12.51 -2.56 -8.35
N THR A 119 12.76 -3.20 -7.20
CA THR A 119 11.83 -3.22 -6.06
C THR A 119 11.69 -1.82 -5.45
N LYS A 120 12.81 -1.12 -5.21
CA LYS A 120 12.81 0.24 -4.66
C LYS A 120 12.01 1.19 -5.55
N ASN A 121 12.28 1.20 -6.85
CA ASN A 121 11.59 2.04 -7.82
C ASN A 121 10.07 1.79 -7.83
N PHE A 122 9.62 0.53 -7.75
CA PHE A 122 8.19 0.22 -7.68
C PHE A 122 7.53 0.83 -6.44
N ILE A 123 8.18 0.70 -5.27
CA ILE A 123 7.69 1.28 -4.02
C ILE A 123 7.67 2.81 -4.11
N HIS A 124 8.73 3.42 -4.62
CA HIS A 124 8.82 4.88 -4.77
C HIS A 124 7.79 5.43 -5.77
N TYR A 125 7.49 4.71 -6.85
CA TYR A 125 6.41 5.08 -7.79
C TYR A 125 5.04 5.10 -7.10
N CYS A 126 4.76 4.13 -6.24
CA CYS A 126 3.53 4.11 -5.44
C CYS A 126 3.40 5.35 -4.54
N LEU A 127 4.53 5.90 -4.08
CA LEU A 127 4.64 7.03 -3.16
C LEU A 127 4.81 8.40 -3.86
N THR A 128 4.38 8.50 -5.12
CA THR A 128 4.30 9.79 -5.82
C THR A 128 3.22 10.65 -5.17
N LYS A 129 3.59 11.80 -4.58
CA LYS A 129 2.67 12.65 -3.80
C LYS A 129 1.57 13.27 -4.64
N ASP A 130 1.92 13.85 -5.78
CA ASP A 130 0.95 14.46 -6.69
C ASP A 130 0.07 13.37 -7.31
N LEU A 131 -1.22 13.38 -6.95
CA LEU A 131 -2.22 12.45 -7.44
C LEU A 131 -2.27 12.38 -8.97
N LYS A 132 -2.04 13.49 -9.67
CA LYS A 132 -2.06 13.52 -11.15
C LYS A 132 -0.95 12.69 -11.77
N HIS A 133 0.18 12.59 -11.07
CA HIS A 133 1.37 11.86 -11.53
C HIS A 133 1.49 10.47 -10.87
N ARG A 134 0.71 10.18 -9.81
CA ARG A 134 0.71 8.88 -9.17
C ARG A 134 0.14 7.82 -10.13
N PRO A 135 0.84 6.68 -10.33
CA PRO A 135 0.40 5.65 -11.26
C PRO A 135 -0.90 4.99 -10.79
N THR A 136 -1.69 4.52 -11.74
CA THR A 136 -2.80 3.60 -11.48
C THR A 136 -2.30 2.16 -11.31
N PHE A 137 -3.14 1.25 -10.83
CA PHE A 137 -2.80 -0.18 -10.81
C PHE A 137 -2.52 -0.74 -12.22
N ALA A 138 -3.15 -0.20 -13.26
CA ALA A 138 -2.88 -0.59 -14.64
C ALA A 138 -1.46 -0.16 -15.07
N ASP A 139 -1.04 1.04 -14.70
CA ASP A 139 0.33 1.52 -14.95
C ASP A 139 1.35 0.67 -14.18
N LEU A 140 1.05 0.36 -12.90
CA LEU A 140 1.91 -0.48 -12.07
C LEU A 140 2.08 -1.90 -12.63
N ALA A 141 1.04 -2.47 -13.25
CA ALA A 141 1.12 -3.77 -13.90
C ALA A 141 2.13 -3.78 -15.07
N ASN A 142 2.43 -2.63 -15.68
CA ASN A 142 3.41 -2.52 -16.76
C ASN A 142 4.85 -2.29 -16.26
N THR A 143 5.07 -2.22 -14.95
CA THR A 143 6.41 -1.99 -14.39
C THR A 143 7.29 -3.24 -14.46
N PRO A 144 8.64 -3.10 -14.55
CA PRO A 144 9.56 -4.25 -14.51
C PRO A 144 9.43 -5.10 -13.24
N PHE A 145 9.05 -4.49 -12.11
CA PHE A 145 8.78 -5.21 -10.86
C PHE A 145 7.62 -6.17 -11.03
N TYR A 146 6.45 -5.66 -11.45
CA TYR A 146 5.26 -6.48 -11.60
C TYR A 146 5.48 -7.59 -12.64
N GLN A 147 6.00 -7.22 -13.83
CA GLN A 147 6.21 -8.16 -14.92
C GLN A 147 7.15 -9.32 -14.53
N TYR A 148 8.22 -9.01 -13.78
CA TYR A 148 9.14 -10.05 -13.30
C TYR A 148 8.45 -11.06 -12.39
N TYR A 149 7.83 -10.60 -11.29
CA TYR A 149 7.19 -11.51 -10.33
C TYR A 149 5.95 -12.20 -10.92
N ASN A 150 5.21 -11.53 -11.80
CA ASN A 150 4.06 -12.14 -12.49
C ASN A 150 4.48 -13.22 -13.49
N SER A 151 5.73 -13.22 -13.96
CA SER A 151 6.27 -14.27 -14.85
C SER A 151 6.89 -15.47 -14.12
N MET A 152 7.00 -15.42 -12.79
CA MET A 152 7.56 -16.51 -11.99
C MET A 152 6.50 -17.59 -11.76
N GLU A 153 6.72 -18.78 -12.31
CA GLU A 153 5.82 -19.94 -12.16
C GLU A 153 5.82 -20.50 -10.73
N ASP A 154 6.95 -20.39 -10.02
CA ASP A 154 7.20 -20.92 -8.68
C ASP A 154 6.91 -19.92 -7.54
N LEU A 155 6.41 -18.72 -7.87
CA LEU A 155 6.22 -17.67 -6.86
C LEU A 155 5.32 -18.11 -5.70
N SER A 156 4.22 -18.82 -5.99
CA SER A 156 3.32 -19.31 -4.94
C SER A 156 4.00 -20.37 -4.07
N GLU A 157 4.85 -21.23 -4.64
CA GLU A 157 5.60 -22.21 -3.88
C GLU A 157 6.62 -21.53 -2.94
N LEU A 158 7.36 -20.54 -3.45
CA LEU A 158 8.32 -19.76 -2.65
C LEU A 158 7.65 -19.04 -1.49
N VAL A 159 6.51 -18.39 -1.73
CA VAL A 159 5.73 -17.71 -0.68
C VAL A 159 5.19 -18.74 0.32
N GLY A 160 4.64 -19.85 -0.14
CA GLY A 160 4.10 -20.91 0.72
C GLY A 160 5.16 -21.53 1.63
N ALA A 161 6.34 -21.82 1.09
CA ALA A 161 7.48 -22.33 1.84
C ALA A 161 7.95 -21.35 2.92
N TYR A 162 8.10 -20.06 2.55
CA TYR A 162 8.46 -19.00 3.51
C TYR A 162 7.43 -18.88 4.64
N VAL A 163 6.14 -18.86 4.32
CA VAL A 163 5.07 -18.78 5.32
C VAL A 163 5.08 -20.00 6.25
N ALA A 164 5.27 -21.21 5.70
CA ALA A 164 5.36 -22.42 6.49
C ALA A 164 6.56 -22.41 7.45
N GLU A 165 7.72 -21.94 6.98
CA GLU A 165 8.92 -21.81 7.80
C GLU A 165 8.71 -20.85 8.98
N ILE A 166 8.18 -19.65 8.71
CA ILE A 166 7.96 -18.64 9.74
C ILE A 166 6.91 -19.11 10.76
N LEU A 167 5.80 -19.70 10.31
CA LEU A 167 4.78 -20.24 11.22
C LEU A 167 5.33 -21.38 12.08
N GLY A 168 6.14 -22.27 11.51
CA GLY A 168 6.79 -23.34 12.27
C GLY A 168 7.71 -22.82 13.37
N LYS A 169 8.43 -21.72 13.10
CA LYS A 169 9.23 -21.03 14.14
C LYS A 169 8.36 -20.43 15.24
N ILE A 170 7.25 -19.78 14.88
CA ILE A 170 6.33 -19.16 15.85
C ILE A 170 5.65 -20.22 16.73
N GLU A 171 5.22 -21.35 16.16
CA GLU A 171 4.58 -22.45 16.88
C GLU A 171 5.54 -23.19 17.83
N SER A 172 6.86 -23.05 17.62
CA SER A 172 7.90 -23.64 18.46
C SER A 172 8.41 -22.74 19.60
N LEU A 173 7.94 -21.49 19.66
CA LEU A 173 8.22 -20.53 20.74
C LEU A 173 7.21 -20.69 21.89
#